data_AF-A0A520UYL9-F1
#
_entry.id   AF-A0A520UYL9-F1
#
_cell.length_a   1.000
_cell.length_b   1.000
_cell.length_c   1.000
_cell.angle_alpha   90.00
_cell.angle_beta   90.00
_cell.angle_gamma   90.00
#
_symmetry.space_group_name_H-M   'P 1'
#
loop_
_entity.id
_entity.type
_entity.pdbx_description
1 polymer ?
#
loop_
_entity_poly.entity_id
_entity_poly.type
_entity_poly.pdbx_seq_one_letter_code
_entity_poly.pdbx_strand_id
1 'polypeptide(L)'
;MGRAETEIVWSGSPEKARALLAAVSPDDPDSFEAEIVEVDGAAELRIRVVGEHLKTVRSTVDDLLACLAAAESSLDVNDGV
;
A
#
# COMPACT_ATOMS: atom_id res chain seq x y z
N MET A 1 25.61 -6.46 -7.65
CA MET A 1 24.71 -5.44 -7.08
C MET A 1 23.68 -6.17 -6.23
N GLY A 2 23.36 -5.66 -5.04
CA GLY A 2 22.33 -6.25 -4.17
C GLY A 2 20.94 -5.85 -4.64
N ARG A 3 19.94 -6.68 -4.33
CA ARG A 3 18.52 -6.38 -4.54
C ARG A 3 17.80 -6.68 -3.23
N ALA A 4 17.01 -5.71 -2.77
CA ALA A 4 16.10 -5.83 -1.65
C ALA A 4 14.67 -5.64 -2.17
N GLU A 5 13.75 -6.46 -1.69
CA GLU A 5 12.36 -6.47 -2.12
C GLU A 5 11.47 -6.77 -0.92
N THR A 6 10.29 -6.15 -0.90
CA THR A 6 9.24 -6.45 0.06
C THR A 6 7.87 -6.32 -0.59
N GLU A 7 6.92 -7.06 -0.05
CA GLU A 7 5.52 -6.99 -0.45
C GLU A 7 4.66 -6.71 0.79
N ILE A 8 3.72 -5.78 0.64
CA ILE A 8 2.71 -5.43 1.63
C ILE A 8 1.39 -5.93 1.06
N VAL A 9 0.69 -6.79 1.79
CA VAL A 9 -0.63 -7.30 1.40
C VAL A 9 -1.63 -6.84 2.46
N TRP A 10 -2.63 -6.07 2.02
CA TRP A 10 -3.75 -5.65 2.84
C TRP A 10 -5.04 -6.23 2.26
N SER A 11 -5.89 -6.80 3.10
CA SER A 11 -7.14 -7.43 2.68
C SER A 11 -8.34 -6.72 3.32
N GLY A 12 -9.35 -6.39 2.52
CA GLY A 12 -10.57 -5.77 3.02
C GLY A 12 -11.59 -5.48 1.92
N SER A 13 -12.39 -4.42 2.08
CA SER A 13 -13.38 -4.05 1.07
C SER A 13 -12.72 -3.43 -0.17
N PRO A 14 -13.27 -3.68 -1.38
CA PRO A 14 -12.74 -3.11 -2.62
C PRO A 14 -12.77 -1.58 -2.63
N GLU A 15 -13.73 -0.97 -1.94
CA GLU A 15 -13.81 0.49 -1.80
C GLU A 15 -12.65 1.03 -0.96
N LYS A 16 -12.36 0.43 0.19
CA LYS A 16 -11.20 0.80 1.02
C LYS A 16 -9.89 0.53 0.29
N ALA A 17 -9.74 -0.60 -0.41
CA ALA A 17 -8.54 -0.90 -1.21
C ALA A 17 -8.25 0.18 -2.26
N ARG A 18 -9.28 0.63 -2.99
CA ARG A 18 -9.16 1.70 -3.99
C ARG A 18 -8.80 3.04 -3.36
N ALA A 19 -9.40 3.36 -2.22
CA ALA A 19 -9.10 4.61 -1.51
C ALA A 19 -7.67 4.62 -0.93
N LEU A 20 -7.21 3.51 -0.37
CA LEU A 20 -5.84 3.33 0.09
C LEU A 20 -4.83 3.46 -1.05
N LEU A 21 -5.10 2.81 -2.20
CA LEU A 21 -4.26 2.92 -3.39
C LEU A 21 -4.19 4.37 -3.90
N ALA A 22 -5.33 5.08 -3.93
CA ALA A 22 -5.38 6.47 -4.34
C ALA A 22 -4.62 7.42 -3.40
N ALA A 23 -4.45 7.05 -2.12
CA ALA A 23 -3.70 7.83 -1.16
C ALA A 23 -2.17 7.71 -1.33
N VAL A 24 -1.67 6.57 -1.80
CA VAL A 24 -0.23 6.33 -2.00
C VAL A 24 0.26 6.56 -3.43
N SER A 25 -0.63 6.46 -4.42
CA SER A 25 -0.33 6.73 -5.83
C SER A 25 0.27 8.11 -6.16
N PRO A 26 -0.03 9.22 -5.43
CA PRO A 26 0.52 10.53 -5.75
C PRO A 26 1.97 10.72 -5.32
N ASP A 27 2.43 9.97 -4.32
CA ASP A 27 3.72 10.25 -3.66
C ASP A 27 4.92 9.79 -4.50
N ASP A 28 4.86 8.61 -5.15
CA ASP A 28 6.01 8.12 -5.92
C ASP A 28 5.68 6.89 -6.80
N PRO A 29 5.11 7.07 -8.00
CA PRO A 29 4.65 5.97 -8.85
C PRO A 29 5.79 5.09 -9.42
N ASP A 30 7.03 5.57 -9.41
CA ASP A 30 8.20 4.80 -9.86
C ASP A 30 8.89 4.02 -8.73
N SER A 31 8.52 4.26 -7.47
CA SER A 31 9.19 3.66 -6.29
C SER A 31 8.55 2.34 -5.83
N PHE A 32 7.35 2.01 -6.29
CA PHE A 32 6.65 0.78 -5.96
C PHE A 32 5.67 0.35 -7.06
N GLU A 33 5.40 -0.95 -7.12
CA GLU A 33 4.32 -1.51 -7.94
C GLU A 33 3.12 -1.76 -7.01
N ALA A 34 1.91 -1.39 -7.41
CA ALA A 34 0.71 -1.69 -6.63
C ALA A 34 -0.42 -2.21 -7.51
N GLU A 35 -1.11 -3.23 -7.02
CA GLU A 35 -2.26 -3.84 -7.68
C GLU A 35 -3.37 -4.16 -6.67
N ILE A 36 -4.61 -4.19 -7.16
CA ILE A 36 -5.76 -4.66 -6.40
C ILE A 36 -6.25 -5.94 -7.06
N VAL A 37 -6.26 -7.03 -6.31
CA VAL A 37 -6.74 -8.34 -6.72
C VAL A 37 -7.97 -8.72 -5.91
N GLU A 38 -9.00 -9.27 -6.55
CA GLU A 38 -10.11 -9.87 -5.81
C GLU A 38 -9.78 -11.32 -5.47
N VAL A 39 -9.77 -11.65 -4.18
CA VAL A 39 -9.47 -12.98 -3.64
C VAL A 39 -10.58 -13.36 -2.67
N ASP A 40 -11.22 -14.51 -2.89
CA ASP A 40 -12.26 -15.06 -2.01
C ASP A 40 -13.42 -14.10 -1.65
N GLY A 41 -13.75 -13.17 -2.56
CA GLY A 41 -14.82 -12.18 -2.36
C GLY A 41 -14.41 -10.93 -1.56
N ALA A 42 -13.13 -10.80 -1.22
CA ALA A 42 -12.52 -9.60 -0.67
C ALA A 42 -11.52 -8.99 -1.67
N ALA A 43 -11.14 -7.73 -1.46
CA ALA A 43 -10.08 -7.09 -2.21
C ALA A 43 -8.76 -7.16 -1.44
N GLU A 44 -7.71 -7.60 -2.12
CA GLU A 44 -6.33 -7.52 -1.67
C GLU A 44 -5.62 -6.38 -2.39
N LEU A 45 -5.16 -5.39 -1.63
CA LEU A 45 -4.19 -4.40 -2.10
C LEU A 45 -2.79 -4.96 -1.87
N ARG A 46 -2.07 -5.18 -2.97
CA ARG A 46 -0.69 -5.66 -2.97
C ARG A 46 0.23 -4.54 -3.41
N ILE A 47 1.21 -4.22 -2.57
CA ILE A 47 2.20 -3.18 -2.85
C ILE A 47 3.58 -3.82 -2.76
N ARG A 48 4.32 -3.75 -3.85
CA ARG A 48 5.65 -4.33 -3.99
C ARG A 48 6.68 -3.24 -4.16
N VAL A 49 7.68 -3.26 -3.28
CA VAL A 49 8.77 -2.27 -3.25
C VAL A 49 10.07 -2.99 -3.57
N VAL A 50 10.82 -2.49 -4.56
CA VAL A 50 12.11 -3.06 -4.98
C VAL A 50 13.17 -1.96 -4.98
N GLY A 51 14.34 -2.25 -4.41
CA GLY A 51 15.45 -1.30 -4.40
C GLY A 51 16.81 -1.97 -4.26
N GLU A 52 17.88 -1.22 -4.52
CA GLU A 52 19.26 -1.73 -4.45
C GLU A 52 19.83 -1.80 -3.03
N HIS A 53 19.21 -1.06 -2.09
CA HIS A 53 19.64 -0.97 -0.71
C HIS A 53 18.47 -1.15 0.26
N LEU A 54 18.69 -1.91 1.33
CA LEU A 54 17.71 -2.09 2.42
C LEU A 54 17.26 -0.76 3.03
N LYS A 55 18.15 0.24 3.13
CA LYS A 55 17.80 1.57 3.66
C LYS A 55 16.74 2.28 2.80
N THR A 56 16.80 2.11 1.48
CA THR A 56 15.89 2.75 0.54
C THR A 56 14.54 2.05 0.61
N VAL A 57 14.54 0.73 0.51
CA VAL A 57 13.31 -0.07 0.66
C VAL A 57 12.62 0.21 1.99
N ARG A 58 13.37 0.27 3.10
CA ARG A 58 12.82 0.63 4.41
C ARG A 58 12.17 2.01 4.40
N SER A 59 12.85 3.04 3.88
CA SER A 59 12.30 4.41 3.83
C SER A 59 11.00 4.44 3.02
N THR A 60 10.98 3.84 1.84
CA THR A 60 9.79 3.78 0.99
C THR A 60 8.63 3.05 1.68
N VAL A 61 8.92 1.95 2.38
CA VAL A 61 7.91 1.22 3.16
C VAL A 61 7.38 2.05 4.33
N ASP A 62 8.26 2.73 5.06
CA ASP A 62 7.86 3.57 6.20
C ASP A 62 6.94 4.72 5.72
N ASP A 63 7.27 5.36 4.60
CA ASP A 63 6.47 6.43 3.99
C ASP A 63 5.10 5.89 3.51
N LEU A 64 5.09 4.73 2.82
CA LEU A 64 3.87 4.07 2.36
C LEU A 64 2.95 3.70 3.55
N LEU A 65 3.49 3.07 4.58
CA LEU A 65 2.72 2.67 5.76
C LEU A 65 2.15 3.88 6.50
N ALA A 66 2.86 5.00 6.55
CA ALA A 66 2.36 6.24 7.14
C ALA A 66 1.16 6.80 6.36
N CYS A 67 1.24 6.87 5.02
CA CYS A 67 0.13 7.32 4.18
C CYS A 67 -1.07 6.38 4.24
N LEU A 68 -0.83 5.05 4.21
CA LEU A 68 -1.88 4.05 4.32
C LEU A 68 -2.60 4.14 5.68
N ALA A 69 -1.87 4.28 6.79
CA ALA A 69 -2.48 4.42 8.11
C ALA A 69 -3.32 5.70 8.23
N ALA A 70 -2.85 6.81 7.66
CA ALA A 70 -3.61 8.06 7.63
C ALA A 70 -4.89 7.94 6.79
N ALA A 71 -4.81 7.32 5.63
CA ALA A 71 -5.96 7.08 4.76
C ALA A 71 -6.95 6.10 5.40
N GLU A 72 -6.48 4.99 5.97
CA GLU A 72 -7.30 4.01 6.68
C GLU A 72 -8.06 4.66 7.84
N SER A 73 -7.36 5.42 8.68
CA SER A 73 -7.99 6.13 9.80
C SER A 73 -9.05 7.13 9.33
N SER A 74 -8.85 7.81 8.20
CA SER A 74 -9.83 8.73 7.62
C SER A 74 -11.05 8.00 7.07
N LEU A 75 -10.85 6.82 6.48
CA LEU A 75 -11.91 5.97 5.94
C LEU A 75 -12.73 5.30 7.04
N ASP A 76 -12.11 4.86 8.13
CA ASP A 76 -12.82 4.26 9.27
C ASP A 76 -13.76 5.23 9.99
N VAL A 77 -13.49 6.54 9.97
CA VAL A 77 -14.44 7.54 10.49
C VAL A 77 -15.77 7.52 9.71
N ASN A 78 -15.76 7.09 8.45
CA ASN A 78 -16.94 6.99 7.59
C ASN A 78 -17.64 5.63 7.61
N ASP A 79 -17.04 4.60 8.23
CA ASP A 79 -17.60 3.24 8.37
C ASP A 79 -18.31 3.04 9.73
N GLY A 80 -18.50 4.11 10.49
CA GLY A 80 -19.18 4.10 11.79
C GLY A 80 -20.70 3.95 11.65
N VAL A 81 -21.17 2.70 11.67
CA VAL A 81 -22.54 2.33 12.10
C VAL A 81 -22.63 2.21 13.61
#